data_AF-A0A958IE50-F1
#
_entry.id   AF-A0A958IE50-F1
#
_cell.length_a   1.000
_cell.length_b   1.000
_cell.length_c   1.000
_cell.angle_alpha   90.00
_cell.angle_beta   90.00
_cell.angle_gamma   90.00
#
_symmetry.space_group_name_H-M   'P 1'
#
loop_
_entity.id
_entity.type
_entity.pdbx_description
1 polymer ?
#
loop_
_entity_poly.entity_id
_entity_poly.type
_entity_poly.pdbx_seq_one_letter_code
_entity_poly.pdbx_strand_id
1 'polypeptide(L)'
;MKTDVLERVRLGIVAVVLAVSLGVMLGWFLGLKPLLSIIPNGPTMKFNTALMFFLSGAALLFVGKTGSGSRLARLFLAGAVVLLGILVLSQYGFGFPAVLDDLFIKDPYPGQFPGRPSPA
;
A
#
# COMPACT_ATOMS: atom_id res chain seq x y z
N MET A 1 -22.53 -6.75 21.71
CA MET A 1 -21.50 -7.76 22.04
C MET A 1 -20.78 -8.33 20.81
N LYS A 2 -21.46 -8.97 19.83
CA LYS A 2 -20.78 -9.47 18.60
C LYS A 2 -20.23 -8.34 17.70
N THR A 3 -20.95 -7.24 17.60
CA THR A 3 -20.57 -6.04 16.82
C THR A 3 -19.32 -5.36 17.36
N ASP A 4 -19.19 -5.29 18.69
CA ASP A 4 -18.08 -4.61 19.36
C ASP A 4 -16.76 -5.38 19.18
N VAL A 5 -16.82 -6.72 19.17
CA VAL A 5 -15.64 -7.57 18.90
C VAL A 5 -15.18 -7.40 17.45
N LEU A 6 -16.11 -7.40 16.49
CA LEU A 6 -15.78 -7.23 15.08
C LEU A 6 -15.13 -5.86 14.80
N GLU A 7 -15.64 -4.80 15.44
CA GLU A 7 -15.09 -3.46 15.30
C GLU A 7 -13.67 -3.37 15.87
N ARG A 8 -13.41 -3.96 17.05
CA ARG A 8 -12.06 -4.02 17.63
C ARG A 8 -11.08 -4.80 16.77
N VAL A 9 -11.50 -5.95 16.25
CA VAL A 9 -10.68 -6.78 15.34
C VAL A 9 -10.36 -6.01 14.07
N ARG A 10 -11.36 -5.34 13.47
CA ARG A 10 -11.16 -4.48 12.31
C ARG A 10 -10.13 -3.38 12.58
N LEU A 11 -10.28 -2.64 13.68
CA LEU A 11 -9.37 -1.56 14.04
C LEU A 11 -7.94 -2.09 14.30
N GLY A 12 -7.81 -3.26 14.93
CA GLY A 12 -6.52 -3.93 15.11
C GLY A 12 -5.84 -4.25 13.78
N ILE A 13 -6.57 -4.84 12.83
CA ILE A 13 -6.05 -5.14 11.48
C ILE A 13 -5.63 -3.85 10.78
N VAL A 14 -6.47 -2.81 10.81
CA VAL A 14 -6.15 -1.52 10.17
C VAL A 14 -4.90 -0.90 10.78
N ALA A 15 -4.75 -0.93 12.11
CA ALA A 15 -3.57 -0.39 12.77
C ALA A 15 -2.29 -1.11 12.34
N VAL A 16 -2.31 -2.44 12.25
CA VAL A 16 -1.16 -3.24 11.77
C VAL A 16 -0.82 -2.89 10.33
N VAL A 17 -1.83 -2.84 9.44
CA VAL A 17 -1.63 -2.50 8.02
C VAL A 17 -1.00 -1.11 7.88
N LEU A 18 -1.51 -0.11 8.60
CA LEU A 18 -0.96 1.25 8.57
C LEU A 18 0.48 1.29 9.10
N ALA A 19 0.77 0.60 10.21
CA ALA A 19 2.11 0.57 10.80
C ALA A 19 3.14 -0.08 9.87
N VAL A 20 2.81 -1.23 9.29
CA VAL A 20 3.68 -1.93 8.33
C VAL A 20 3.90 -1.08 7.08
N SER A 21 2.83 -0.49 6.54
CA SER A 21 2.92 0.33 5.33
C SER A 21 3.81 1.56 5.55
N LEU A 22 3.65 2.26 6.67
CA LEU A 22 4.51 3.37 7.07
C LEU A 22 5.97 2.93 7.27
N GLY A 23 6.19 1.78 7.92
CA GLY A 23 7.52 1.23 8.12
C GLY A 23 8.24 0.96 6.80
N VAL A 24 7.56 0.38 5.82
CA VAL A 24 8.11 0.14 4.48
C VAL A 24 8.38 1.46 3.75
N MET A 25 7.44 2.42 3.77
CA MET A 25 7.64 3.73 3.15
C MET A 25 8.86 4.46 3.75
N LEU A 26 9.02 4.44 5.07
CA LEU A 26 10.19 4.97 5.76
C LEU A 26 11.45 4.18 5.43
N GLY A 27 11.37 2.86 5.35
CA GLY A 27 12.49 1.99 4.96
C GLY A 27 13.04 2.35 3.58
N TRP A 28 12.18 2.76 2.65
CA TRP A 28 12.58 3.27 1.35
C TRP A 28 13.38 4.58 1.49
N PHE A 29 12.85 5.57 2.20
CA PHE A 29 13.54 6.85 2.41
C PHE A 29 14.87 6.72 3.18
N LEU A 30 14.94 5.80 4.13
CA LEU A 30 16.11 5.56 4.97
C LEU A 30 17.10 4.56 4.33
N GLY A 31 16.76 3.93 3.20
CA GLY A 31 17.56 2.89 2.57
C GLY A 31 17.71 1.60 3.40
N LEU A 32 16.81 1.36 4.36
CA LEU A 32 16.88 0.22 5.27
C LEU A 32 16.18 -1.01 4.69
N LYS A 33 16.94 -1.84 3.97
CA LYS A 33 16.46 -3.08 3.34
C LYS A 33 15.65 -4.01 4.27
N PRO A 34 16.00 -4.20 5.56
CA PRO A 34 15.21 -5.07 6.45
C PRO A 34 13.77 -4.58 6.68
N LEU A 35 13.52 -3.27 6.59
CA LEU A 35 12.17 -2.71 6.72
C LEU A 35 11.33 -2.90 5.45
N LEU A 36 11.98 -3.22 4.32
CA LEU A 36 11.32 -3.44 3.04
C LEU A 36 10.79 -4.87 2.88
N SER A 37 11.19 -5.82 3.72
CA SER A 37 10.73 -7.20 3.60
C SER A 37 10.16 -7.70 4.92
N ILE A 38 9.09 -8.49 4.83
CA ILE A 38 8.43 -9.09 6.00
C ILE A 38 9.23 -10.30 6.49
N ILE A 39 9.86 -11.03 5.57
CA ILE A 39 10.62 -12.25 5.86
C ILE A 39 12.10 -11.95 5.59
N PRO A 40 13.03 -12.37 6.46
CA PRO A 40 14.46 -12.25 6.19
C PRO A 40 14.83 -12.85 4.83
N ASN A 41 15.58 -12.10 4.02
CA ASN A 41 15.97 -12.46 2.65
C ASN A 41 14.83 -12.64 1.64
N GLY A 42 13.60 -12.26 1.99
CA GLY A 42 12.47 -12.25 1.07
C GLY A 42 12.53 -11.10 0.06
N PRO A 43 11.60 -11.08 -0.91
CA PRO A 43 11.47 -9.95 -1.81
C PRO A 43 11.10 -8.68 -1.05
N THR A 44 11.57 -7.53 -1.56
CA THR A 44 11.25 -6.22 -1.01
C THR A 44 9.89 -5.76 -1.51
N MET A 45 9.04 -5.30 -0.59
CA MET A 45 7.80 -4.61 -0.87
C MET A 45 8.10 -3.24 -1.51
N LYS A 46 7.55 -3.00 -2.71
CA LYS A 46 7.74 -1.75 -3.44
C LYS A 46 6.98 -0.60 -2.78
N PHE A 47 7.47 0.63 -2.97
CA PHE A 47 6.91 1.83 -2.34
C PHE A 47 5.45 2.05 -2.71
N ASN A 48 5.10 1.89 -3.99
CA ASN A 48 3.73 2.00 -4.50
C ASN A 48 2.76 1.03 -3.80
N THR A 49 3.21 -0.19 -3.49
CA THR A 49 2.43 -1.22 -2.82
C THR A 49 2.17 -0.80 -1.37
N ALA A 50 3.19 -0.27 -0.69
CA ALA A 50 3.05 0.24 0.67
C ALA A 50 2.08 1.43 0.72
N LEU A 51 2.16 2.33 -0.26
CA LEU A 51 1.23 3.45 -0.39
C LEU A 51 -0.21 2.98 -0.61
N MET A 52 -0.45 2.00 -1.49
CA MET A 52 -1.79 1.46 -1.74
C MET A 52 -2.38 0.78 -0.50
N PHE A 53 -1.58 0.05 0.28
CA PHE A 53 -2.03 -0.52 1.56
C PHE A 53 -2.31 0.55 2.61
N PHE A 54 -1.48 1.59 2.69
CA PHE A 54 -1.73 2.72 3.58
C PHE A 54 -3.05 3.43 3.24
N LEU A 55 -3.29 3.74 1.96
CA LEU A 55 -4.53 4.38 1.50
C LEU A 55 -5.76 3.49 1.75
N SER A 56 -5.63 2.18 1.52
CA SER A 56 -6.69 1.21 1.80
C SER A 56 -7.02 1.14 3.30
N GLY A 57 -6.01 1.07 4.16
CA GLY A 57 -6.18 1.10 5.62
C GLY A 57 -6.81 2.41 6.09
N ALA A 58 -6.39 3.54 5.54
CA ALA A 58 -6.97 4.85 5.83
C ALA A 58 -8.45 4.92 5.38
N ALA A 59 -8.80 4.39 4.21
CA ALA A 59 -10.18 4.31 3.75
C ALA A 59 -11.05 3.49 4.70
N LEU A 60 -10.49 2.38 5.21
CA LEU A 60 -11.16 1.52 6.18
C LEU A 60 -11.41 2.19 7.52
N LEU A 61 -10.71 3.26 7.93
CA LEU A 61 -11.03 4.02 9.15
C LEU A 61 -12.38 4.76 9.09
N PHE A 62 -12.91 4.96 7.88
CA PHE A 62 -14.17 5.68 7.66
C PHE A 62 -15.37 4.75 7.47
N VAL A 63 -15.17 3.43 7.42
CA VAL A 63 -16.29 2.47 7.33
C VAL A 63 -17.15 2.54 8.60
N GLY A 64 -18.48 2.63 8.43
CA GLY A 64 -19.44 2.80 9.53
C GLY A 64 -19.67 4.24 9.98
N LYS A 65 -18.88 5.21 9.51
CA LYS A 65 -19.13 6.64 9.75
C LYS A 65 -20.13 7.17 8.71
N THR A 66 -21.16 7.87 9.17
CA THR A 66 -22.30 8.32 8.34
C THR A 66 -22.20 9.77 7.86
N GLY A 67 -21.20 10.53 8.32
CA GLY A 67 -21.00 11.92 7.91
C GLY A 67 -20.62 12.07 6.44
N SER A 68 -21.09 13.15 5.80
CA SER A 68 -20.78 13.47 4.39
C SER A 68 -19.26 13.53 4.14
N GLY A 69 -18.51 14.18 5.05
CA GLY A 69 -17.06 14.24 4.98
C GLY A 69 -16.37 12.87 5.05
N SER A 70 -16.85 11.97 5.93
CA SER A 70 -16.31 10.60 6.01
C SER A 70 -16.62 9.77 4.77
N ARG A 71 -17.80 9.97 4.16
CA ARG A 71 -18.15 9.29 2.91
C ARG A 71 -17.27 9.76 1.77
N LEU A 72 -17.04 11.07 1.66
CA LEU A 72 -16.18 11.65 0.63
C LEU A 72 -14.73 11.19 0.79
N ALA A 73 -14.18 11.24 2.01
CA ALA A 73 -12.82 10.78 2.29
C ALA A 73 -12.63 9.29 1.92
N ARG A 74 -13.60 8.43 2.29
CA ARG A 74 -13.56 7.01 1.94
C ARG A 74 -13.59 6.78 0.43
N LEU A 75 -14.47 7.47 -0.30
CA LEU A 75 -14.58 7.34 -1.75
C LEU A 75 -13.33 7.85 -2.46
N PHE A 76 -12.78 8.96 -2.01
CA PHE A 76 -11.55 9.52 -2.54
C PHE A 76 -10.36 8.55 -2.35
N LEU A 77 -10.17 8.04 -1.13
CA LEU A 77 -9.09 7.10 -0.82
C LEU A 77 -9.24 5.79 -1.60
N ALA A 78 -10.46 5.22 -1.66
CA ALA A 78 -10.71 4.01 -2.44
C ALA A 78 -10.52 4.24 -3.95
N GLY A 79 -10.98 5.39 -4.46
CA GLY A 79 -10.77 5.78 -5.85
C GLY A 79 -9.30 5.93 -6.20
N ALA A 80 -8.50 6.55 -5.32
CA ALA A 80 -7.06 6.66 -5.50
C ALA A 80 -6.38 5.29 -5.57
N VAL A 81 -6.75 4.34 -4.70
CA VAL A 81 -6.24 2.96 -4.74
C VAL A 81 -6.56 2.28 -6.08
N VAL A 82 -7.81 2.38 -6.56
CA VAL A 82 -8.22 1.79 -7.84
C VAL A 82 -7.44 2.40 -9.00
N LEU A 83 -7.30 3.73 -9.03
CA LEU A 83 -6.55 4.42 -10.09
C LEU A 83 -5.07 4.03 -10.10
N LEU A 84 -4.42 3.96 -8.93
CA LEU A 84 -3.04 3.50 -8.80
C LEU A 84 -2.92 2.04 -9.25
N GLY A 85 -3.87 1.17 -8.88
CA GLY A 85 -3.90 -0.23 -9.30
C GLY A 85 -4.04 -0.38 -10.81
N ILE A 86 -4.91 0.39 -11.46
CA ILE A 86 -5.06 0.42 -12.92
C ILE A 86 -3.76 0.88 -13.59
N LEU A 87 -3.11 1.90 -13.04
CA LEU A 87 -1.85 2.42 -13.58
C LEU A 87 -0.70 1.43 -13.43
N VAL A 88 -0.65 0.69 -12.32
CA VAL A 88 0.30 -0.42 -12.14
C VAL A 88 -0.02 -1.54 -13.14
N LEU A 89 -1.28 -1.95 -13.27
CA LEU A 89 -1.70 -3.00 -14.22
C LEU A 89 -1.42 -2.64 -15.68
N SER A 90 -1.58 -1.37 -16.07
CA SER A 90 -1.25 -0.93 -17.43
C SER A 90 0.24 -1.03 -17.72
N GLN A 91 1.11 -0.84 -16.73
CA GLN A 91 2.56 -1.09 -16.88
C GLN A 91 2.85 -2.57 -17.17
N TYR A 92 2.09 -3.51 -16.57
CA TYR A 92 2.19 -4.93 -16.89
C TYR A 92 1.75 -5.25 -18.31
N GLY A 93 0.61 -4.69 -18.76
CA GLY A 93 0.02 -5.01 -20.06
C GLY A 93 0.73 -4.37 -21.25
N PHE A 94 1.23 -3.15 -21.09
CA PHE A 94 1.82 -2.36 -22.19
C PHE A 94 3.35 -2.29 -22.15
N GLY A 95 4.00 -2.83 -21.11
CA GLY A 95 5.46 -2.90 -21.02
C GLY A 95 6.14 -1.54 -20.84
N PHE A 96 5.43 -0.52 -20.35
CA PHE A 96 6.05 0.75 -20.01
C PHE A 96 7.14 0.56 -18.95
N PRO A 97 8.25 1.33 -19.00
CA PRO A 97 9.21 1.37 -17.91
C PRO A 97 8.49 1.73 -16.60
N ALA A 98 9.06 1.29 -15.48
CA ALA A 98 8.53 1.38 -14.12
C ALA A 98 8.40 2.84 -13.60
N VAL A 99 7.68 3.71 -14.32
CA VAL A 99 7.61 5.15 -14.04
C VAL A 99 7.07 5.40 -12.64
N LEU A 100 6.13 4.59 -12.16
CA LEU A 100 5.54 4.75 -10.82
C LEU A 100 6.48 4.38 -9.67
N ASP A 101 7.32 3.37 -9.87
CA ASP A 101 8.24 2.92 -8.82
C ASP A 101 9.34 3.95 -8.60
N ASP A 102 9.87 4.54 -9.67
CA ASP A 102 10.88 5.60 -9.62
C ASP A 102 10.31 7.01 -9.39
N LEU A 103 8.98 7.20 -9.42
CA LEU A 103 8.35 8.53 -9.27
C LEU A 103 8.56 9.13 -7.88
N PHE A 104 8.46 8.29 -6.85
CA PHE A 104 8.54 8.71 -5.45
C PHE A 104 9.92 8.48 -4.85
N ILE A 105 10.58 7.38 -5.22
CA ILE A 105 11.94 7.08 -4.80
C ILE A 105 12.61 6.15 -5.80
N LYS A 106 13.86 6.41 -6.16
CA LYS A 106 14.57 5.58 -7.13
C LYS A 106 14.84 4.20 -6.54
N ASP A 107 14.46 3.15 -7.24
CA ASP A 107 14.61 1.78 -6.76
C ASP A 107 16.02 1.22 -7.07
N PRO A 108 16.87 0.96 -6.06
CA PRO A 108 18.20 0.38 -6.28
C PRO A 108 18.18 -1.15 -6.36
N TYR A 109 17.02 -1.79 -6.18
CA TYR A 109 16.84 -3.25 -6.19
C TYR A 109 15.91 -3.66 -7.36
N PRO A 110 16.39 -3.56 -8.62
CA PRO A 110 15.63 -4.04 -9.76
C PRO A 110 15.40 -5.55 -9.60
N GLY A 111 14.13 -5.95 -9.52
CA GLY A 111 13.77 -7.37 -9.64
C GLY A 111 14.09 -7.89 -11.04
N GLN A 112 13.96 -9.20 -11.27
CA GLN A 112 14.04 -9.78 -12.63
C GLN A 112 13.13 -9.07 -13.64
N PHE A 113 12.07 -8.43 -13.14
CA PHE A 113 11.28 -7.45 -13.87
C PHE A 113 11.22 -6.13 -13.07
N PRO A 114 11.91 -5.07 -13.53
CA PRO A 114 11.85 -3.76 -12.90
C PRO A 114 10.41 -3.24 -12.87
N GLY A 115 9.95 -2.76 -11.71
CA GLY A 115 8.63 -2.12 -11.58
C GLY A 115 7.43 -3.04 -11.33
N ARG A 116 7.66 -4.25 -10.85
CA ARG A 116 6.62 -5.24 -10.62
C ARG A 116 6.65 -5.68 -9.16
N PRO A 117 5.52 -5.75 -8.42
CA PRO A 117 5.43 -6.58 -7.23
C PRO A 117 5.98 -7.98 -7.54
N SER A 118 6.82 -8.47 -6.63
CA SER A 118 7.54 -9.74 -6.78
C SER A 118 6.59 -10.85 -7.24
N PRO A 119 6.93 -11.64 -8.26
CA PRO A 119 6.31 -12.94 -8.38
C PRO A 119 6.65 -13.71 -7.10
N ALA A 120 5.67 -14.43 -6.56
CA ALA A 120 5.92 -15.43 -5.54
C ALA A 120 6.73 -16.59 -6.14
#